data_AF-A0A5P8NZS2-F1
#
_entry.id   AF-A0A5P8NZS2-F1
#
_cell.length_a   1.000
_cell.length_b   1.000
_cell.length_c   1.000
_cell.angle_alpha   90.00
_cell.angle_beta   90.00
_cell.angle_gamma   90.00
#
_symmetry.space_group_name_H-M   'P 1'
#
loop_
_entity.id
_entity.type
_entity.pdbx_description
1 polymer ?
#
loop_
_entity_poly.entity_id
_entity_poly.type
_entity_poly.pdbx_seq_one_letter_code
_entity_poly.pdbx_strand_id
1 'polypeptide(L)'
;MYELKEIIYYLRKFDLDEKSIKKCYEMIPDPAGKVESQDKLFIECQTQYHINTIGSFIENITRGIEKGYITEAIKKTAREFSYVREIPRIAFYVVVLSKVVK
;
A
#
# COMPACT_ATOMS: atom_id res chain seq x y z
N MET A 1 9.12 -7.69 -5.63
CA MET A 1 7.71 -7.71 -6.02
C MET A 1 7.22 -6.28 -6.20
N TYR A 2 7.27 -5.78 -7.43
CA TYR A 2 6.87 -4.40 -7.77
C TYR A 2 6.27 -4.26 -9.17
N GLU A 3 6.40 -5.27 -10.03
CA GLU A 3 5.76 -5.22 -11.35
C GLU A 3 4.25 -5.40 -11.21
N LEU A 4 3.48 -4.66 -12.01
CA LEU A 4 2.01 -4.73 -11.96
C LEU A 4 1.47 -6.17 -12.03
N LYS A 5 2.06 -7.04 -12.86
CA LYS A 5 1.64 -8.45 -12.97
C LYS A 5 1.84 -9.21 -11.66
N GLU A 6 2.97 -9.01 -10.99
CA GLU A 6 3.25 -9.62 -9.68
C GLU A 6 2.28 -9.10 -8.62
N ILE A 7 1.99 -7.80 -8.63
CA ILE A 7 1.05 -7.17 -7.70
C ILE A 7 -0.36 -7.68 -7.90
N ILE A 8 -0.85 -7.76 -9.14
CA ILE A 8 -2.14 -8.36 -9.46
C ILE A 8 -2.20 -9.79 -8.95
N TYR A 9 -1.18 -10.61 -9.26
CA TYR A 9 -1.14 -12.00 -8.82
C TYR A 9 -1.18 -12.12 -7.28
N TYR A 10 -0.36 -11.34 -6.58
CA TYR A 10 -0.28 -11.35 -5.12
C TYR A 10 -1.58 -10.88 -4.47
N LEU A 11 -2.25 -9.88 -5.05
CA LEU A 11 -3.45 -9.29 -4.50
C LEU A 11 -4.74 -10.05 -4.82
N ARG A 12 -4.71 -11.10 -5.66
CA ARG A 12 -5.88 -11.98 -5.90
C ARG A 12 -6.49 -12.58 -4.63
N LYS A 13 -5.72 -12.69 -3.55
CA LYS A 13 -6.19 -13.17 -2.24
C LYS A 13 -6.96 -12.10 -1.44
N PHE A 14 -6.88 -10.84 -1.86
CA PHE A 14 -7.68 -9.74 -1.34
C PHE A 14 -8.84 -9.54 -2.32
N ASP A 15 -10.04 -9.30 -1.81
CA ASP A 15 -11.26 -9.09 -2.61
C ASP A 15 -11.22 -7.74 -3.36
N LEU A 16 -10.30 -7.64 -4.32
CA LEU A 16 -10.01 -6.47 -5.14
C LEU A 16 -10.01 -6.89 -6.60
N ASP A 17 -10.82 -6.22 -7.41
CA ASP A 17 -10.85 -6.46 -8.84
C ASP A 17 -9.58 -5.90 -9.53
N GLU A 18 -9.22 -6.51 -10.65
CA GLU A 18 -7.99 -6.17 -11.38
C GLU A 18 -7.97 -4.72 -11.89
N LYS A 19 -9.12 -4.14 -12.23
CA LYS A 19 -9.22 -2.76 -12.71
C LYS A 19 -8.91 -1.77 -11.58
N SER A 20 -9.42 -2.02 -10.38
CA SER A 20 -9.10 -1.24 -9.18
C SER A 20 -7.63 -1.35 -8.79
N ILE A 21 -7.04 -2.56 -8.88
CA ILE A 21 -5.61 -2.78 -8.64
C ILE A 21 -4.77 -1.93 -9.61
N LYS A 22 -5.08 -1.98 -10.91
CA LYS A 22 -4.37 -1.20 -11.95
C LYS A 22 -4.45 0.30 -11.68
N LYS A 23 -5.67 0.83 -11.47
CA LYS A 23 -5.89 2.24 -11.15
C LYS A 23 -5.03 2.69 -9.96
N CYS A 24 -5.02 1.92 -8.86
CA CYS A 24 -4.26 2.28 -7.67
C CYS A 24 -2.75 2.13 -7.86
N TYR A 25 -2.30 1.14 -8.63
CA TYR A 25 -0.88 0.95 -8.95
C TYR A 25 -0.33 2.11 -9.76
N GLU A 26 -1.07 2.59 -10.77
CA GLU A 26 -0.66 3.72 -11.63
C GLU A 26 -0.53 5.04 -10.85
N MET A 27 -1.17 5.16 -9.68
CA MET A 27 -1.03 6.32 -8.80
C MET A 27 0.29 6.31 -8.00
N ILE A 28 0.98 5.16 -7.90
CA ILE A 28 2.22 5.04 -7.14
C ILE A 28 3.38 5.54 -8.01
N PRO A 29 4.04 6.65 -7.66
CA PRO A 29 5.17 7.15 -8.43
C PRO A 29 6.38 6.24 -8.20
N ASP A 30 7.02 5.86 -9.30
CA ASP A 30 8.25 5.06 -9.33
C ASP A 30 8.22 3.81 -8.40
N PRO A 31 7.37 2.80 -8.69
CA PRO A 31 7.27 1.61 -7.85
C PRO A 31 8.60 0.85 -7.69
N ALA A 32 9.48 0.89 -8.71
CA ALA A 32 10.78 0.24 -8.67
C ALA A 32 11.72 0.92 -7.65
N GLY A 33 11.83 2.25 -7.69
CA GLY A 33 12.63 3.00 -6.71
C GLY A 33 12.10 2.88 -5.27
N LYS A 34 10.81 2.57 -5.09
CA LYS A 34 10.27 2.26 -3.75
C LYS A 34 10.72 0.94 -3.17
N VAL A 35 11.36 0.07 -3.95
CA VAL A 35 11.81 -1.26 -3.50
C VAL A 35 13.26 -1.56 -3.91
N GLU A 36 14.04 -0.53 -4.17
CA GLU A 36 15.43 -0.62 -4.66
C GLU A 36 16.41 -1.29 -3.69
N SER A 37 16.01 -1.50 -2.43
CA SER A 37 16.82 -2.12 -1.38
C SER A 37 16.00 -3.08 -0.52
N GLN A 38 16.66 -4.01 0.18
CA GLN A 38 15.98 -5.06 0.94
C GLN A 38 15.07 -4.52 2.05
N ASP A 39 15.51 -3.48 2.76
CA ASP A 39 14.75 -2.75 3.78
C ASP A 39 13.51 -2.04 3.22
N LYS A 40 13.53 -1.72 1.91
CA LYS A 40 12.41 -1.07 1.21
C LYS A 40 11.44 -2.06 0.56
N LEU A 41 11.79 -3.32 0.40
CA LEU A 41 10.89 -4.34 -0.18
C LEU A 41 9.60 -4.49 0.63
N PHE A 42 9.72 -4.34 1.95
CA PHE A 42 8.65 -4.63 2.88
C PHE A 42 8.23 -3.40 3.68
N ILE A 43 7.01 -3.49 4.21
CA ILE A 43 6.42 -2.48 5.08
C ILE A 43 6.42 -2.99 6.51
N GLU A 44 6.84 -2.13 7.41
CA GLU A 44 6.62 -2.29 8.84
C GLU A 44 5.43 -1.43 9.26
N CYS A 45 4.51 -1.99 10.05
CA CYS A 45 3.36 -1.27 10.59
C CYS A 45 3.22 -1.45 12.12
N GLN A 46 4.35 -1.72 12.79
CA GLN A 46 4.39 -2.00 14.22
C GLN A 46 4.35 -0.74 15.09
N THR A 47 4.82 0.40 14.56
CA THR A 47 4.95 1.65 15.30
C THR A 47 4.12 2.77 14.67
N GLN A 48 3.75 3.76 15.47
CA GLN A 48 3.08 4.97 14.96
C GLN A 48 3.98 5.75 14.01
N TYR A 49 5.31 5.71 14.18
CA TYR A 49 6.26 6.31 13.26
C TYR A 49 6.14 5.72 11.85
N HIS A 50 6.12 4.38 11.72
CA HIS A 50 5.97 3.75 10.41
C HIS A 50 4.63 4.07 9.75
N ILE A 51 3.55 4.03 10.53
CA ILE A 51 2.21 4.40 10.06
C ILE A 51 2.20 5.85 9.54
N ASN A 52 2.82 6.77 10.26
CA ASN A 52 2.90 8.17 9.85
C ASN A 52 3.69 8.35 8.54
N THR A 53 4.82 7.66 8.40
CA THR A 53 5.64 7.70 7.17
C THR A 53 4.88 7.21 5.95
N ILE A 54 4.14 6.10 6.10
CA ILE A 54 3.27 5.58 5.04
C ILE A 54 2.12 6.56 4.78
N GLY A 55 1.52 7.09 5.84
CA GLY A 55 0.45 8.08 5.77
C GLY A 55 0.83 9.30 4.93
N SER A 56 2.00 9.89 5.19
CA SER A 56 2.51 11.02 4.41
C SER A 56 2.76 10.67 2.94
N PHE A 57 3.22 9.45 2.65
CA PHE A 57 3.38 9.01 1.26
C PHE A 57 2.02 8.90 0.54
N ILE A 58 1.02 8.28 1.17
CA ILE A 58 -0.32 8.13 0.60
C ILE A 58 -1.01 9.49 0.46
N GLU A 59 -0.88 10.37 1.46
CA GLU A 59 -1.41 11.73 1.44
C GLU A 59 -0.88 12.54 0.24
N ASN A 60 0.41 12.40 -0.08
CA ASN A 60 1.02 13.03 -1.25
C ASN A 60 0.44 12.53 -2.58
N ILE A 61 0.03 11.25 -2.64
CA ILE A 61 -0.60 10.66 -3.82
C ILE A 61 -2.05 11.13 -3.95
N THR A 62 -2.81 11.08 -2.86
CA THR A 62 -4.27 11.23 -2.92
C THR A 62 -4.76 12.67 -2.84
N ARG A 63 -3.92 13.61 -2.36
CA ARG A 63 -4.15 15.07 -2.27
C ARG A 63 -5.57 15.47 -1.82
N GLY A 64 -5.68 15.94 -0.57
CA GLY A 64 -6.93 16.48 -0.04
C GLY A 64 -7.83 15.47 0.68
N ILE A 65 -7.37 14.22 0.81
CA ILE A 65 -7.97 13.26 1.73
C ILE A 65 -7.43 13.48 3.13
N GLU A 66 -8.32 13.48 4.11
CA GLU A 66 -7.99 13.69 5.51
C GLU A 66 -7.00 12.63 6.03
N LYS A 67 -5.93 13.11 6.69
CA LYS A 67 -4.89 12.26 7.28
C LYS A 67 -5.42 11.23 8.28
N GLY A 68 -6.48 11.58 9.02
CA GLY A 68 -7.16 10.65 9.94
C GLY A 68 -7.69 9.43 9.20
N TYR A 69 -8.41 9.66 8.10
CA TYR A 69 -8.96 8.60 7.26
C TYR A 69 -7.88 7.72 6.62
N ILE A 70 -6.80 8.32 6.11
CA ILE A 70 -5.63 7.59 5.59
C ILE A 70 -5.02 6.70 6.68
N THR A 71 -4.86 7.24 7.89
CA THR A 71 -4.29 6.51 9.03
C THR A 71 -5.14 5.30 9.42
N GLU A 72 -6.47 5.45 9.42
CA GLU A 72 -7.38 4.32 9.67
C GLU A 72 -7.30 3.27 8.57
N ALA A 73 -7.24 3.67 7.30
CA ALA A 73 -7.07 2.75 6.17
C ALA A 73 -5.75 1.96 6.28
N ILE A 74 -4.66 2.59 6.68
CA ILE A 74 -3.36 1.94 6.93
C ILE A 74 -3.49 0.92 8.06
N LYS A 75 -4.05 1.32 9.21
CA LYS A 75 -4.22 0.43 10.38
C LYS A 75 -5.09 -0.78 10.04
N LYS A 76 -6.19 -0.58 9.30
CA LYS A 76 -7.06 -1.67 8.85
C LYS A 76 -6.32 -2.61 7.91
N THR A 77 -5.58 -2.06 6.95
CA THR A 77 -4.78 -2.86 6.01
C THR A 77 -3.67 -3.64 6.73
N ALA A 78 -2.99 -3.05 7.70
CA ALA A 78 -1.99 -3.75 8.51
C ALA A 78 -2.58 -4.98 9.24
N ARG A 79 -3.82 -4.87 9.74
CA ARG A 79 -4.53 -6.02 10.34
C ARG A 79 -4.86 -7.10 9.32
N GLU A 80 -5.29 -6.73 8.12
CA GLU A 80 -5.56 -7.68 7.03
C GLU A 80 -4.30 -8.40 6.54
N PHE A 81 -3.12 -7.85 6.80
CA PHE A 81 -1.84 -8.46 6.50
C PHE A 81 -1.16 -9.12 7.72
N SER A 82 -1.82 -9.18 8.87
CA SER A 82 -1.21 -9.65 10.14
C SER A 82 -0.66 -11.08 10.12
N TYR A 83 -1.15 -11.93 9.21
CA TYR A 83 -0.66 -13.30 9.00
C TYR A 83 0.54 -13.37 8.04
N VAL A 84 0.96 -12.25 7.45
CA VAL A 84 2.06 -12.18 6.50
C VAL A 84 3.32 -11.72 7.25
N ARG A 85 4.37 -12.55 7.24
CA ARG A 85 5.64 -12.23 7.90
C ARG A 85 6.30 -10.97 7.31
N GLU A 86 6.25 -10.83 6.00
CA GLU A 86 6.87 -9.75 5.25
C GLU A 86 5.84 -9.13 4.30
N ILE A 87 5.36 -7.94 4.64
CA ILE A 87 4.29 -7.25 3.91
C ILE A 87 4.89 -6.57 2.68
N PRO A 88 4.58 -6.99 1.44
CA PRO A 88 5.20 -6.38 0.27
C PRO A 88 4.73 -4.93 0.10
N ARG A 89 5.68 -4.00 -0.03
CA ARG A 89 5.42 -2.56 0.05
C ARG A 89 4.41 -2.05 -0.97
N ILE A 90 4.62 -2.38 -2.25
CA ILE A 90 3.75 -1.91 -3.32
C ILE A 90 2.34 -2.49 -3.19
N ALA A 91 2.23 -3.78 -2.87
CA ALA A 91 0.93 -4.42 -2.64
C ALA A 91 0.18 -3.76 -1.48
N PHE A 92 0.89 -3.44 -0.40
CA PHE A 92 0.31 -2.71 0.73
C PHE A 92 -0.22 -1.34 0.32
N TYR A 93 0.56 -0.55 -0.42
CA TYR A 93 0.13 0.76 -0.92
C TYR A 93 -1.11 0.66 -1.80
N VAL A 94 -1.18 -0.33 -2.71
CA VAL A 94 -2.36 -0.55 -3.55
C VAL A 94 -3.61 -0.82 -2.72
N VAL A 95 -3.53 -1.67 -1.68
CA VAL A 95 -4.68 -1.98 -0.82
C VAL A 95 -5.10 -0.77 0.03
N VAL A 96 -4.15 0.06 0.48
CA VAL A 96 -4.49 1.29 1.18
C VAL A 96 -5.18 2.27 0.22
N LEU A 97 -4.62 2.47 -0.98
CA LEU A 97 -5.20 3.34 -2.00
C LEU A 97 -6.61 2.88 -2.41
N SER A 98 -6.85 1.58 -2.61
CA SER A 98 -8.18 1.09 -3.00
C SER A 98 -9.27 1.40 -1.97
N LYS A 99 -8.90 1.52 -0.69
CA LYS A 99 -9.82 1.90 0.40
C LYS A 99 -10.04 3.40 0.45
N VAL A 100 -9.06 4.18 0.01
CA VAL A 100 -8.99 5.62 0.17
C VAL A 100 -9.57 6.36 -1.05
N VAL A 101 -9.34 5.88 -2.27
CA VAL A 101 -9.63 6.61 -3.53
C VAL A 101 -10.87 6.09 -4.28
N LYS A 102 -11.91 5.68 -3.54
CA LYS A 102 -13.16 5.11 -4.09
C LYS A 102 -13.68 5.87 -5.30
#